data_AF-A0A6C0C480-F1
#
_entry.id   AF-A0A6C0C480-F1
#
_cell.length_a   1.000
_cell.length_b   1.000
_cell.length_c   1.000
_cell.angle_alpha   90.00
_cell.angle_beta   90.00
_cell.angle_gamma   90.00
#
_symmetry.space_group_name_H-M   'P 1'
#
loop_
_entity.id
_entity.type
_entity.pdbx_description
1 polymer ?
#
loop_
_entity_poly.entity_id
_entity_poly.type
_entity_poly.pdbx_seq_one_letter_code
_entity_poly.pdbx_strand_id
1 'polypeptide(L)'
;MPQLYQLKSEVWLNRHDECYKNIITISPPPKDKSLKMITKLYNRERLSPFQERSPCCPQNNCMYVVMDPNDKCEMLCVDQLDVLFSYLLENNFTFNTDLTKMMFQSQVQIKNLIAFISK
;
A
#
# COMPACT_ATOMS: atom_id res chain seq x y z
N MET A 1 7.42 -7.10 -19.31
CA MET A 1 8.27 -6.04 -18.73
C MET A 1 8.11 -6.09 -17.23
N PRO A 2 9.20 -6.12 -16.45
CA PRO A 2 9.10 -6.18 -15.00
C PRO A 2 8.40 -4.91 -14.49
N GLN A 3 7.36 -5.09 -13.69
CA GLN A 3 6.62 -3.96 -13.11
C GLN A 3 7.04 -3.78 -11.66
N LEU A 4 7.54 -2.58 -11.36
CA LEU A 4 7.88 -2.17 -10.01
C LEU A 4 6.60 -1.69 -9.30
N TYR A 5 6.37 -2.22 -8.10
CA TYR A 5 5.34 -1.78 -7.19
C TYR A 5 5.95 -1.26 -5.89
N GLN A 6 5.26 -0.29 -5.33
CA GLN A 6 5.55 0.36 -4.08
C GLN A 6 4.49 -0.04 -3.05
N LEU A 7 4.95 -0.57 -1.92
CA LEU A 7 4.14 -0.82 -0.73
C LEU A 7 4.32 0.32 0.27
N LYS A 8 3.20 0.84 0.77
CA LYS A 8 3.15 1.94 1.73
C LYS A 8 2.17 1.64 2.85
N SER A 9 2.39 2.23 4.02
CA SER A 9 1.42 2.27 5.10
C SER A 9 0.61 3.57 5.02
N GLU A 10 -0.71 3.47 4.99
CA GLU A 10 -1.64 4.60 5.08
C GLU A 10 -2.56 4.45 6.29
N VAL A 11 -2.88 5.57 6.94
CA VAL A 11 -3.85 5.58 8.04
C VAL A 11 -5.25 5.54 7.45
N TRP A 12 -6.05 4.60 7.93
CA TRP A 12 -7.45 4.42 7.53
C TRP A 12 -8.37 4.56 8.75
N LEU A 13 -9.43 5.34 8.59
CA LEU A 13 -10.49 5.46 9.59
C LEU A 13 -11.53 4.38 9.36
N ASN A 14 -11.62 3.44 10.29
CA ASN A 14 -12.73 2.49 10.33
C ASN A 14 -13.92 3.17 11.02
N ARG A 15 -14.95 3.52 10.23
CA ARG A 15 -16.13 4.22 10.73
C ARG A 15 -17.05 3.37 11.61
N HIS A 16 -16.98 2.04 11.48
CA HIS A 16 -17.84 1.15 12.25
C HIS A 16 -17.39 1.08 13.71
N ASP A 17 -16.09 0.93 13.92
CA ASP A 17 -15.47 0.78 15.23
C ASP A 17 -14.83 2.08 15.75
N GLU A 18 -15.00 3.18 15.01
CA GLU A 18 -14.44 4.52 15.29
C GLU A 18 -12.93 4.51 15.61
N CYS A 19 -12.17 3.64 14.93
CA CYS A 19 -10.75 3.43 15.18
C CYS A 19 -9.88 3.68 13.95
N TYR A 20 -8.62 4.07 14.20
CA TYR A 20 -7.62 4.22 13.15
C TYR A 20 -6.81 2.93 13.01
N LYS A 21 -6.69 2.45 11.77
CA LYS A 21 -5.86 1.30 11.41
C LYS A 21 -4.76 1.76 10.45
N ASN A 22 -3.55 1.23 10.60
CA ASN A 22 -2.49 1.38 9.62
C ASN A 22 -2.63 0.25 8.60
N ILE A 23 -3.13 0.58 7.41
CA ILE A 23 -3.37 -0.38 6.33
C ILE A 23 -2.25 -0.31 5.29
N ILE A 24 -2.11 -1.39 4.54
CA ILE A 24 -1.10 -1.47 3.48
C ILE A 24 -1.73 -1.08 2.14
N THR A 25 -1.08 -0.17 1.41
CA THR A 25 -1.47 0.25 0.07
C THR A 25 -0.40 -0.10 -0.96
N ILE A 26 -0.84 -0.32 -2.20
CA ILE A 26 0.02 -0.64 -3.34
C ILE A 26 -0.15 0.39 -4.45
N SER A 27 0.95 0.77 -5.09
CA SER A 27 0.98 1.63 -6.27
C SER A 27 2.14 1.22 -7.18
N PRO A 28 2.04 1.28 -8.51
CA PRO A 28 0.88 1.61 -9.34
C PRO A 28 -0.20 0.51 -9.31
N PRO A 29 -1.35 0.69 -10.00
CA PRO A 29 -2.40 -0.33 -10.07
C PRO A 29 -1.82 -1.70 -10.46
N PRO A 30 -2.12 -2.76 -9.69
CA PRO A 30 -1.58 -4.09 -9.95
C PRO A 30 -2.09 -4.60 -11.29
N LYS A 31 -1.19 -5.07 -12.15
CA LYS A 31 -1.55 -5.72 -13.43
C LYS A 31 -1.59 -7.23 -13.28
N ASP A 32 -0.70 -7.78 -12.46
CA ASP A 32 -0.61 -9.20 -12.15
C ASP A 32 -1.89 -9.73 -11.48
N LYS A 33 -2.27 -10.96 -11.83
CA LYS A 33 -3.50 -11.61 -11.36
C LYS A 33 -3.46 -11.90 -9.85
N SER A 34 -2.32 -12.29 -9.30
CA SER A 34 -2.22 -12.63 -7.87
C SER A 34 -2.31 -11.39 -7.00
N LEU A 35 -1.74 -10.27 -7.42
CA LEU A 35 -1.91 -8.99 -6.72
C LEU A 35 -3.33 -8.46 -6.85
N LYS A 36 -3.92 -8.51 -8.06
CA LYS A 36 -5.32 -8.09 -8.27
C LYS A 36 -6.30 -8.82 -7.35
N MET A 37 -6.04 -10.09 -7.06
CA MET A 37 -6.90 -10.92 -6.21
C MET A 37 -6.92 -10.49 -4.74
N ILE A 38 -5.85 -9.85 -4.27
CA ILE A 38 -5.71 -9.36 -2.90
C ILE A 38 -5.78 -7.84 -2.80
N THR A 39 -6.15 -7.13 -3.87
CA THR A 39 -6.21 -5.66 -3.85
C THR A 39 -7.59 -5.16 -4.21
N LYS A 40 -8.06 -4.15 -3.48
CA LYS A 40 -9.32 -3.46 -3.76
C LYS A 40 -9.10 -1.96 -3.87
N LEU A 41 -9.88 -1.32 -4.73
CA LEU A 41 -9.84 0.13 -4.91
C LEU A 41 -10.76 0.78 -3.89
N TYR A 42 -10.20 1.67 -3.07
CA TYR A 42 -10.95 2.47 -2.10
C TYR A 42 -10.76 3.96 -2.36
N ASN A 43 -11.78 4.74 -2.03
CA ASN A 43 -11.67 6.18 -2.00
C ASN A 43 -10.91 6.60 -0.75
N ARG A 44 -9.95 7.51 -0.91
CA ARG A 44 -9.26 8.17 0.20
C ARG A 44 -10.23 9.08 0.92
N GLU A 45 -10.47 8.77 2.17
CA GLU A 45 -11.19 9.66 3.06
C GLU A 45 -10.27 10.80 3.52
N ARG A 46 -10.87 11.97 3.77
CA ARG A 46 -10.12 13.08 4.35
C ARG A 46 -9.83 12.76 5.81
N LEU A 47 -8.56 12.75 6.19
CA LEU A 47 -8.15 12.52 7.58
C LEU A 47 -8.38 13.76 8.46
N SER A 48 -8.56 14.92 7.83
CA SER A 48 -8.79 16.19 8.51
C SER A 48 -9.70 17.10 7.67
N PRO A 49 -10.56 17.93 8.31
CA PRO A 49 -11.34 18.94 7.60
C PRO A 49 -10.48 19.97 6.87
N PHE A 50 -9.22 20.15 7.30
CA PHE A 50 -8.25 21.07 6.70
C PHE A 50 -7.41 20.44 5.59
N GLN A 51 -7.62 19.16 5.27
CA GLN A 51 -6.87 18.49 4.21
C GLN A 51 -7.39 18.93 2.83
N GLU A 52 -6.80 20.01 2.32
CA GLU A 52 -7.11 20.55 1.00
C GLU A 52 -6.30 19.87 -0.10
N ARG A 53 -6.89 19.78 -1.30
CA ARG A 53 -6.20 19.28 -2.48
C ARG A 53 -5.40 20.42 -3.08
N SER A 54 -4.09 20.31 -3.11
CA SER A 54 -3.25 21.26 -3.83
C SER A 54 -3.45 21.10 -5.34
N PRO A 55 -3.74 22.19 -6.09
CA PRO A 55 -3.87 22.14 -7.55
C PRO A 55 -2.54 21.85 -8.25
N CYS A 56 -1.40 22.16 -7.62
CA CYS A 56 -0.07 21.95 -8.21
C CYS A 56 0.34 20.46 -8.23
N CYS A 57 -0.12 19.68 -7.25
CA CYS A 57 0.18 18.26 -7.12
C CYS A 57 -1.11 17.50 -6.73
N PRO A 58 -2.03 17.27 -7.68
CA PRO A 58 -3.30 16.63 -7.38
C PRO A 58 -3.05 15.20 -6.90
N GLN A 59 -3.50 14.91 -5.69
CA GLN A 59 -3.49 13.54 -5.18
C GLN A 59 -4.66 12.76 -5.77
N ASN A 60 -4.38 11.53 -6.18
CA ASN A 60 -5.43 10.65 -6.65
C ASN A 60 -6.42 10.34 -5.53
N ASN A 61 -7.72 10.39 -5.83
CA ASN A 61 -8.77 10.13 -4.84
C ASN A 61 -8.89 8.66 -4.50
N CYS A 62 -8.33 7.78 -5.31
CA CYS A 62 -8.43 6.35 -5.11
C CYS A 62 -7.06 5.78 -4.77
N MET A 63 -7.05 4.80 -3.87
CA MET A 63 -5.87 4.02 -3.51
C MET A 63 -6.20 2.54 -3.59
N TYR A 64 -5.22 1.73 -3.99
CA TYR A 64 -5.34 0.28 -3.97
C TYR A 64 -4.89 -0.20 -2.60
N VAL A 65 -5.84 -0.73 -1.84
CA VAL A 65 -5.62 -1.30 -0.51
C VAL A 65 -5.40 -2.79 -0.65
N VAL A 66 -4.43 -3.30 0.09
CA VAL A 66 -4.17 -4.73 0.22
C VAL A 66 -5.13 -5.33 1.23
N MET A 67 -5.85 -6.36 0.81
CA MET A 67 -6.76 -7.16 1.63
C MET A 67 -6.01 -8.36 2.19
N ASP A 68 -6.50 -8.91 3.29
CA ASP A 68 -5.93 -10.14 3.84
C ASP A 68 -6.06 -11.29 2.81
N PRO A 69 -4.95 -11.99 2.47
CA PRO A 69 -5.00 -13.15 1.60
C PRO A 69 -5.89 -14.29 2.11
N ASN A 70 -6.01 -14.43 3.44
CA ASN A 70 -6.83 -15.43 4.12
C ASN A 70 -8.29 -14.98 4.26
N ASP A 71 -8.52 -13.69 4.52
CA ASP A 71 -9.85 -13.07 4.56
C ASP A 71 -9.94 -11.82 3.68
N LYS A 72 -10.43 -11.99 2.44
CA LYS A 72 -10.54 -10.90 1.45
C LYS A 72 -11.57 -9.83 1.83
N CYS A 73 -12.33 -10.02 2.90
CA CYS A 73 -13.25 -9.02 3.42
C CYS A 73 -12.54 -7.99 4.32
N GLU A 74 -11.40 -8.34 4.90
CA GLU A 74 -10.66 -7.49 5.82
C GLU A 74 -9.43 -6.82 5.17
N MET A 75 -9.17 -5.56 5.54
CA MET A 75 -7.99 -4.83 5.09
C MET A 75 -6.78 -5.29 5.88
N LEU A 76 -5.67 -5.54 5.20
CA LEU A 76 -4.46 -6.01 5.85
C LEU A 76 -3.78 -4.87 6.62
N CYS A 77 -3.55 -5.10 7.91
CA CYS A 77 -2.87 -4.16 8.78
C CYS A 77 -1.34 -4.33 8.69
N VAL A 78 -0.60 -3.27 9.02
CA VAL A 78 0.89 -3.30 9.04
C VAL A 78 1.44 -4.35 10.00
N ASP A 79 0.72 -4.67 11.07
CA ASP A 79 1.13 -5.69 12.05
C ASP A 79 1.15 -7.11 11.46
N GLN A 80 0.47 -7.33 10.33
CA GLN A 80 0.37 -8.61 9.62
C GLN A 80 1.22 -8.62 8.33
N LEU A 81 2.33 -7.87 8.32
CA LEU A 81 3.23 -7.80 7.16
C LEU A 81 3.85 -9.15 6.78
N ASP A 82 4.04 -10.03 7.76
CA ASP A 82 4.53 -11.39 7.59
C ASP A 82 3.62 -12.23 6.67
N VAL A 83 2.30 -12.09 6.81
CA VAL A 83 1.31 -12.75 5.94
C VAL A 83 1.45 -12.25 4.50
N LEU A 84 1.59 -10.93 4.32
CA LEU A 84 1.79 -10.35 2.99
C LEU A 84 3.09 -10.83 2.36
N PHE A 85 4.19 -10.82 3.11
CA PHE A 85 5.50 -11.18 2.59
C PHE A 85 5.55 -12.66 2.20
N SER A 86 4.96 -13.54 3.00
CA SER A 86 4.79 -14.95 2.67
C SER A 86 4.04 -15.13 1.34
N TYR A 87 2.88 -14.47 1.19
CA TYR A 87 2.09 -14.54 -0.03
C TYR A 87 2.86 -14.02 -1.26
N LEU A 88 3.63 -12.93 -1.12
CA LEU A 88 4.42 -12.37 -2.20
C LEU A 88 5.55 -13.32 -2.63
N LEU A 89 6.25 -13.94 -1.66
CA LEU A 89 7.31 -14.91 -1.94
C LEU A 89 6.75 -16.15 -2.67
N GLU A 90 5.63 -16.70 -2.21
CA GLU A 90 4.94 -17.83 -2.86
C GLU A 90 4.52 -17.52 -4.30
N ASN A 91 4.20 -16.26 -4.60
CA ASN A 91 3.82 -15.80 -5.92
C ASN A 91 5.00 -15.31 -6.79
N ASN A 92 6.24 -15.63 -6.39
CA ASN A 92 7.49 -15.28 -7.07
C ASN A 92 7.72 -13.76 -7.23
N PHE A 93 7.31 -12.96 -6.25
CA PHE A 93 7.71 -11.55 -6.19
C PHE A 93 9.10 -11.41 -5.60
N THR A 94 9.84 -10.43 -6.11
CA THR A 94 11.18 -10.08 -5.62
C THR A 94 11.12 -8.77 -4.85
N PHE A 95 11.79 -8.72 -3.69
CA PHE A 95 11.92 -7.49 -2.91
C PHE A 95 13.17 -6.73 -3.35
N ASN A 96 12.98 -5.49 -3.80
CA ASN A 96 14.09 -4.65 -4.24
C ASN A 96 14.69 -3.92 -3.04
N THR A 97 15.57 -4.61 -2.32
CA THR A 97 16.19 -4.09 -1.10
C THR A 97 17.12 -2.91 -1.36
N ASP A 98 17.81 -2.89 -2.51
CA ASP A 98 18.72 -1.80 -2.87
C ASP A 98 17.95 -0.51 -3.13
N LEU A 99 16.88 -0.56 -3.92
CA LEU A 99 16.03 0.61 -4.15
C LEU A 99 15.36 1.07 -2.86
N THR A 100 14.92 0.12 -2.04
CA THR A 100 14.31 0.42 -0.74
C THR A 100 15.30 1.14 0.18
N LYS A 101 16.55 0.67 0.28
CA LYS A 101 17.63 1.32 1.04
C LYS A 101 17.96 2.71 0.51
N MET A 102 18.09 2.86 -0.81
CA MET A 102 18.35 4.16 -1.44
C MET A 102 17.26 5.18 -1.08
N MET A 103 15.99 4.76 -1.08
CA MET A 103 14.87 5.64 -0.75
C MET A 103 14.80 5.98 0.74
N PHE A 104 15.22 5.07 1.63
CA PHE A 104 15.35 5.36 3.05
C PHE A 104 16.52 6.31 3.37
N GLN A 105 17.61 6.25 2.60
CA GLN A 105 18.79 7.10 2.78
C GLN A 105 18.67 8.47 2.11
N SER A 106 17.74 8.63 1.17
CA SER A 106 17.48 9.88 0.47
C SER A 106 17.01 11.00 1.40
N GLN A 107 17.45 12.23 1.12
CA GLN A 107 16.90 13.45 1.76
C GLN A 107 15.41 13.65 1.44
N VAL A 108 14.98 13.15 0.27
CA VAL A 108 13.57 13.14 -0.13
C VAL A 108 12.94 11.85 0.39
N GLN A 109 12.37 11.92 1.59
CA GLN A 109 11.74 10.78 2.24
C GLN A 109 10.32 10.55 1.72
N ILE A 110 10.07 9.33 1.27
CA ILE A 110 8.69 8.87 1.04
C ILE A 110 8.09 8.53 2.40
N LYS A 111 7.05 9.27 2.79
CA LYS A 111 6.29 8.97 4.01
C LYS A 111 5.77 7.53 3.98
N ASN A 112 6.01 6.82 5.07
CA ASN A 112 5.47 5.48 5.35
C ASN A 112 5.78 4.42 4.27
N LEU A 113 6.96 4.49 3.65
CA LEU A 113 7.42 3.45 2.74
C LEU A 113 7.66 2.13 3.50
N ILE A 114 7.15 1.02 2.97
CA ILE A 114 7.42 -0.32 3.50
C ILE A 114 8.50 -0.99 2.66
N ALA A 115 8.22 -1.23 1.39
CA ALA A 115 9.14 -1.90 0.48
C ALA A 115 8.81 -1.61 -0.99
N PHE A 116 9.79 -1.81 -1.86
CA PHE A 116 9.56 -1.94 -3.29
C PHE A 116 9.62 -3.41 -3.69
N ILE A 117 8.67 -3.84 -4.52
CA ILE A 117 8.57 -5.20 -5.04
C ILE A 117 8.52 -5.20 -6.57
N SER A 118 9.04 -6.25 -7.20
CA SER A 118 9.04 -6.39 -8.65
C SER A 118 8.72 -7.81 -9.09
N LYS A 119 8.11 -7.90 -10.27
CA LYS A 119 7.87 -9.13 -11.02
C LYS A 119 7.85 -8.84 -12.51
#